data_AF-A0A2M7PQN1-F1
#
_entry.id   AF-A0A2M7PQN1-F1
#
_cell.length_a   1.000
_cell.length_b   1.000
_cell.length_c   1.000
_cell.angle_alpha   90.00
_cell.angle_beta   90.00
_cell.angle_gamma   90.00
#
_symmetry.space_group_name_H-M   'P 1'
#
loop_
_entity.id
_entity.type
_entity.pdbx_description
1 polymer ?
#
loop_
_entity_poly.entity_id
_entity_poly.type
_entity_poly.pdbx_seq_one_letter_code
_entity_poly.pdbx_strand_id
1 'polypeptide(L)'
;MDNMNLVETFSEFKEFKNIDRETMMRILEDVFHSMLTKKYGPESNFDIIVNIDKGDLEIWHYREIVEDGKVEDESLQIAISDAIK
;
A
#
# COMPACT_ATOMS: atom_id res chain seq x y z
N MET A 1 3.85 16.04 13.77
CA MET A 1 4.18 15.57 12.42
C MET A 1 2.88 15.65 11.66
N ASP A 2 2.84 16.47 10.60
CA ASP A 2 1.62 16.72 9.83
C ASP A 2 1.09 15.41 9.27
N ASN A 3 0.08 14.84 9.92
CA ASN A 3 -0.85 13.93 9.26
C ASN A 3 -1.55 14.80 8.21
N MET A 4 -0.92 14.96 7.03
CA MET A 4 -1.61 15.46 5.84
C MET A 4 -2.90 14.68 5.77
N ASN A 5 -4.01 15.35 6.04
CA ASN A 5 -5.30 14.72 6.18
C ASN A 5 -5.67 14.22 4.81
N LEU A 6 -5.36 12.94 4.54
CA LEU A 6 -5.56 12.30 3.25
C LEU A 6 -7.01 12.48 2.80
N VAL A 7 -7.97 12.43 3.75
CA VAL A 7 -9.38 12.77 3.55
C VAL A 7 -9.56 14.12 2.86
N GLU A 8 -8.90 15.15 3.39
CA GLU A 8 -9.08 16.54 2.97
C GLU A 8 -8.47 16.73 1.57
N THR A 9 -7.27 16.18 1.35
CA THR A 9 -6.63 16.18 0.02
C THR A 9 -7.46 15.43 -1.02
N PHE A 10 -8.06 14.28 -0.66
CA PHE A 10 -8.90 13.52 -1.58
C PHE A 10 -10.24 14.20 -1.87
N SER A 11 -10.85 14.81 -0.85
CA SER A 11 -12.11 15.54 -0.99
C SER A 11 -11.94 16.75 -1.93
N GLU A 12 -10.87 17.51 -1.75
CA GLU A 12 -10.51 18.61 -2.66
C GLU A 12 -10.26 18.12 -4.09
N PHE A 13 -9.55 16.99 -4.25
CA PHE A 13 -9.25 16.45 -5.57
C PHE A 13 -10.52 15.99 -6.31
N LYS A 14 -11.47 15.40 -5.57
CA LYS A 14 -12.77 14.99 -6.10
C LYS A 14 -13.57 16.18 -6.62
N GLU A 15 -13.67 17.25 -5.82
CA GLU A 15 -14.39 18.47 -6.21
C GLU A 15 -13.73 19.17 -7.39
N PHE A 16 -12.39 19.27 -7.39
CA PHE A 16 -11.65 19.96 -8.44
C PHE A 16 -11.66 19.22 -9.78
N LYS A 17 -11.63 17.88 -9.76
CA LYS A 17 -11.59 17.05 -10.97
C LYS A 17 -12.97 16.54 -11.42
N ASN A 18 -14.02 16.77 -10.63
CA ASN A 18 -15.36 16.25 -10.86
C ASN A 18 -15.36 14.72 -11.13
N ILE A 19 -14.54 13.99 -10.37
CA ILE A 19 -14.41 12.54 -10.48
C ILE A 19 -15.34 11.85 -9.50
N ASP A 20 -15.89 10.72 -9.90
CA ASP A 20 -16.66 9.87 -9.01
C ASP A 20 -15.75 9.07 -8.05
N ARG A 21 -16.40 8.45 -7.07
CA ARG A 21 -15.76 7.68 -6.01
C ARG A 21 -14.94 6.48 -6.54
N GLU A 22 -15.48 5.78 -7.53
CA GLU A 22 -14.87 4.56 -8.09
C GLU A 22 -13.60 4.91 -8.87
N THR A 23 -13.67 5.97 -9.68
CA THR A 23 -12.51 6.49 -10.42
C THR A 23 -11.40 6.92 -9.47
N MET A 24 -11.73 7.59 -8.37
CA MET A 24 -10.74 7.98 -7.35
C MET A 24 -10.07 6.77 -6.69
N MET A 25 -10.83 5.72 -6.35
CA MET A 25 -10.27 4.51 -5.74
C MET A 25 -9.27 3.83 -6.68
N ARG A 26 -9.61 3.68 -7.97
CA ARG A 26 -8.68 3.11 -8.98
C ARG A 26 -7.39 3.92 -9.11
N ILE A 27 -7.49 5.24 -9.19
CA ILE A 27 -6.31 6.11 -9.33
C ILE A 27 -5.39 5.92 -8.11
N LEU A 28 -5.94 5.88 -6.90
CA LEU A 28 -5.15 5.69 -5.70
C LEU A 28 -4.48 4.32 -5.67
N GLU A 29 -5.24 3.26 -5.98
CA GLU A 29 -4.71 1.90 -6.09
C GLU A 29 -3.54 1.83 -7.09
N ASP A 30 -3.71 2.38 -8.29
CA ASP A 30 -2.67 2.40 -9.33
C ASP A 30 -1.40 3.16 -8.88
N VAL A 31 -1.58 4.30 -8.20
CA VAL A 31 -0.46 5.12 -7.73
C VAL A 31 0.33 4.38 -6.65
N PHE A 32 -0.35 3.83 -5.65
CA PHE A 32 0.31 3.10 -4.57
C PHE A 32 0.94 1.80 -5.09
N HIS A 33 0.25 1.06 -5.96
CA HIS A 33 0.80 -0.13 -6.59
C HIS A 33 2.08 0.21 -7.37
N SER A 34 2.07 1.27 -8.19
CA SER A 34 3.26 1.71 -8.93
C SER A 34 4.43 2.08 -8.00
N MET A 35 4.15 2.77 -6.88
CA MET A 35 5.16 3.13 -5.89
C MET A 35 5.74 1.89 -5.19
N LEU A 36 4.90 0.94 -4.80
CA LEU A 36 5.30 -0.30 -4.12
C LEU A 36 6.10 -1.20 -5.07
N THR A 37 5.63 -1.41 -6.30
CA THR A 37 6.36 -2.15 -7.33
C THR A 37 7.73 -1.54 -7.60
N LYS A 38 7.85 -0.21 -7.63
CA LYS A 38 9.14 0.45 -7.84
C LYS A 38 10.10 0.25 -6.66
N LYS A 39 9.56 0.15 -5.44
CA LYS A 39 10.35 0.03 -4.21
C LYS A 39 10.75 -1.41 -3.89
N TYR A 40 9.83 -2.35 -4.07
CA TYR A 40 9.96 -3.74 -3.64
C TYR A 40 10.05 -4.73 -4.82
N GLY A 41 9.96 -4.24 -6.05
CA GLY A 41 9.99 -5.08 -7.23
C GLY A 41 8.61 -5.59 -7.66
N PRO A 42 8.51 -6.08 -8.91
CA PRO A 42 7.24 -6.52 -9.50
C PRO A 42 6.69 -7.82 -8.94
N GLU A 43 7.56 -8.67 -8.36
CA GLU A 43 7.17 -9.96 -7.79
C GLU A 43 6.59 -9.83 -6.37
N SER A 44 6.72 -8.64 -5.75
CA SER A 44 6.23 -8.41 -4.40
C SER A 44 4.72 -8.34 -4.34
N ASN A 45 4.15 -9.00 -3.33
CA ASN A 45 2.72 -9.19 -3.18
C ASN A 45 2.13 -8.21 -2.15
N PHE A 46 1.27 -7.30 -2.63
CA PHE A 46 0.62 -6.29 -1.80
C PHE A 46 -0.89 -6.26 -2.00
N ASP A 47 -1.64 -6.16 -0.89
CA ASP A 47 -3.04 -5.73 -0.91
C ASP A 47 -3.15 -4.29 -0.41
N ILE A 48 -3.87 -3.44 -1.14
CA ILE A 48 -4.07 -2.03 -0.83
C ILE A 48 -5.55 -1.83 -0.49
N ILE A 49 -5.83 -1.45 0.75
CA ILE A 49 -7.19 -1.30 1.28
C ILE A 49 -7.40 0.18 1.62
N VAL A 50 -8.26 0.86 0.88
CA VAL A 50 -8.55 2.29 1.05
C VAL A 50 -9.94 2.48 1.67
N ASN A 51 -10.01 3.15 2.81
CA ASN A 51 -11.27 3.67 3.34
C ASN A 51 -11.35 5.17 3.10
N ILE A 52 -11.96 5.57 1.99
CA ILE A 52 -12.04 6.98 1.61
C ILE A 52 -13.00 7.81 2.48
N ASP A 53 -13.94 7.19 3.21
CA ASP A 53 -14.86 7.92 4.09
C ASP A 53 -14.15 8.40 5.35
N LYS A 54 -13.18 7.60 5.81
CA LYS A 54 -12.31 7.94 6.94
C LYS A 54 -10.96 8.52 6.50
N GLY A 55 -10.62 8.37 5.21
CA GLY A 55 -9.31 8.66 4.62
C GLY A 55 -8.19 7.82 5.19
N ASP A 56 -8.52 6.62 5.68
CA ASP A 56 -7.56 5.64 6.15
C ASP A 56 -7.09 4.79 4.96
N LEU A 57 -5.82 4.40 4.98
CA LEU A 57 -5.23 3.47 4.03
C LEU A 57 -4.47 2.40 4.80
N GLU A 58 -4.68 1.15 4.41
CA GLU A 58 -3.88 0.02 4.87
C GLU A 58 -3.20 -0.64 3.67
N ILE A 59 -1.95 -1.06 3.86
CA ILE A 59 -1.18 -1.81 2.86
C ILE A 59 -0.67 -3.07 3.55
N TRP A 60 -1.06 -4.22 3.02
CA TRP A 60 -0.65 -5.52 3.49
C TRP A 60 0.44 -6.04 2.57
N HIS A 61 1.60 -6.41 3.12
CA HIS A 61 2.72 -6.97 2.36
C HIS A 61 2.88 -8.44 2.72
N TYR A 62 2.51 -9.32 1.80
CA TYR A 62 2.63 -10.76 2.01
C TYR A 62 4.02 -11.24 1.63
N ARG A 63 4.64 -11.96 2.57
CA ARG A 63 5.97 -12.53 2.41
C ARG A 63 5.95 -14.00 2.82
N GLU A 64 6.76 -14.80 2.12
CA GLU A 64 7.01 -16.19 2.45
C GLU A 64 7.88 -16.29 3.71
N ILE A 65 7.47 -17.12 4.65
CA ILE A 65 8.24 -17.37 5.87
C ILE A 65 9.33 -18.41 5.55
N VAL A 66 10.59 -18.04 5.77
CA VAL A 66 11.77 -18.91 5.56
C VAL A 66 12.57 -19.08 6.84
N GLU A 67 13.48 -20.06 6.86
CA GLU A 67 14.39 -20.26 7.99
C GLU A 67 15.33 -19.06 8.18
N ASP A 68 15.82 -18.88 9.41
CA ASP A 68 16.79 -17.82 9.71
C ASP A 68 18.06 -17.97 8.88
N GLY A 69 18.50 -16.87 8.25
CA GLY A 69 19.65 -16.86 7.36
C GLY A 69 19.41 -17.46 5.97
N LYS A 70 18.16 -17.81 5.63
CA LYS A 70 17.74 -18.29 4.29
C LYS A 70 16.96 -17.27 3.47
N VAL A 71 16.86 -16.03 3.93
CA VAL A 71 16.25 -14.93 3.17
C VAL A 71 17.15 -14.62 1.96
N GLU A 72 16.63 -14.88 0.77
CA GLU A 72 17.26 -14.55 -0.51
C GLU A 72 16.76 -13.19 -1.05
N ASP A 73 15.49 -12.86 -0.77
CA ASP A 73 14.87 -11.59 -1.16
C ASP A 73 13.96 -11.06 -0.04
N GLU A 74 14.35 -9.97 0.63
CA GLU A 74 13.57 -9.35 1.71
C GLU A 74 12.21 -8.80 1.27
N SER A 75 12.02 -8.58 -0.03
CA SER A 75 10.77 -8.12 -0.61
C SER A 75 9.74 -9.26 -0.73
N LEU A 76 10.20 -10.50 -0.83
CA LEU A 76 9.36 -11.68 -0.97
C LEU A 76 9.35 -12.55 0.28
N GLN A 77 10.38 -12.46 1.11
CA GLN A 77 10.62 -13.40 2.20
C GLN A 77 10.83 -12.68 3.54
N ILE A 78 10.51 -13.40 4.60
CA ILE A 78 10.74 -12.99 5.98
C ILE A 78 11.29 -14.18 6.78
N ALA A 79 12.31 -13.94 7.59
CA ALA A 79 12.85 -14.95 8.48
C ALA A 79 11.81 -15.32 9.56
N ILE A 80 11.72 -16.59 9.92
CA ILE A 80 10.77 -17.07 10.93
C ILE A 80 10.89 -16.32 12.26
N SER A 81 12.11 -15.99 12.69
CA SER A 81 12.33 -15.21 13.92
C SER A 81 11.78 -13.78 13.86
N ASP A 82 11.65 -13.21 12.67
CA ASP A 82 11.06 -11.88 12.46
C ASP A 82 9.54 -11.94 12.23
N ALA A 83 9.02 -13.04 11.69
CA ALA A 83 7.59 -13.22 11.43
C ALA A 83 6.76 -13.45 12.71
N ILE A 84 7.39 -13.89 13.80
CA ILE A 84 6.72 -14.22 15.07
C ILE A 84 6.68 -13.09 16.10
N LYS A 85 7.19 -11.90 15.75
CA LYS A 85 7.20 -10.71 16.63
C LYS A 85 5.86 -9.98 16.58
#